data_AF-A0AAW9HYU5-F1
#
_entry.id   AF-A0AAW9HYU5-F1
#
_cell.length_a   1.000
_cell.length_b   1.000
_cell.length_c   1.000
_cell.angle_alpha   90.00
_cell.angle_beta   90.00
_cell.angle_gamma   90.00
#
_symmetry.space_group_name_H-M   'P 1'
#
loop_
_entity.id
_entity.type
_entity.pdbx_description
1 polymer ?
#
loop_
_entity_poly.entity_id
_entity_poly.type
_entity_poly.pdbx_seq_one_letter_code
_entity_poly.pdbx_strand_id
1 'polypeptide(L)'
;YDVNDASEEKTLRGSSQEVADKLKEELQSRVHVAGLEVCEVRITHLAYAPEIAAAMLQRQQAEAIIAARKKIVEGAVGMVEMALNSLNENEIVKLDDEKKAAMVSNLLVVLCGNKDAQPVVN
;
A
#
# COMPACT_ATOMS: atom_id res chain seq x y z
N TYR A 1 -14.99 4.57 4.94
CA TYR A 1 -14.01 3.95 4.04
C TYR A 1 -12.88 3.45 4.89
N ASP A 2 -12.83 2.12 5.00
CA ASP A 2 -11.94 1.35 5.87
C ASP A 2 -10.51 1.45 5.34
N VAL A 3 -9.60 1.91 6.19
CA VAL A 3 -8.17 1.91 5.89
C VAL A 3 -7.68 0.53 6.29
N ASN A 4 -7.28 -0.26 5.29
CA ASN A 4 -6.85 -1.63 5.48
C ASN A 4 -5.62 -1.66 6.41
N ASP A 5 -5.73 -2.50 7.43
CA ASP A 5 -4.92 -2.63 8.62
C ASP A 5 -3.52 -3.21 8.32
N ALA A 6 -2.55 -2.34 8.02
CA ALA A 6 -1.14 -2.74 7.88
C ALA A 6 -0.13 -1.68 8.33
N SER A 7 -0.57 -0.70 9.13
CA SER A 7 0.34 0.13 9.91
C SER A 7 -0.19 0.16 11.34
N GLU A 8 0.66 -0.21 12.30
CA GLU A 8 0.45 -0.01 13.74
C GLU A 8 0.39 1.49 14.12
N GLU A 9 -0.08 2.35 13.23
CA GLU A 9 -0.31 3.76 13.52
C GLU A 9 -1.63 3.89 14.28
N LYS A 10 -1.54 4.34 15.53
CA LYS A 10 -2.70 4.72 16.33
C LYS A 10 -3.45 5.85 15.63
N THR A 11 -4.44 5.49 14.83
CA THR A 11 -5.29 6.48 14.16
C THR A 11 -6.37 6.96 15.12
N LEU A 12 -6.76 8.23 15.00
CA LEU A 12 -7.87 8.80 15.80
C LEU A 12 -9.19 8.04 15.62
N ARG A 13 -9.33 7.26 14.53
CA ARG A 13 -10.50 6.44 14.24
C ARG A 13 -10.36 5.00 14.77
N GLY A 14 -9.19 4.38 14.59
CA GLY A 14 -8.91 3.00 15.02
C GLY A 14 -8.60 2.85 16.51
N SER A 15 -8.12 3.91 17.16
CA SER A 15 -7.81 3.95 18.59
C SER A 15 -8.70 4.95 19.36
N SER A 16 -9.95 5.13 18.90
CA SER A 16 -10.88 6.13 19.43
C SER A 16 -11.09 6.07 20.95
N GLN A 17 -11.13 4.86 21.52
CA GLN A 17 -11.24 4.65 22.98
C GLN A 17 -9.97 5.09 23.72
N GLU A 18 -8.78 4.69 23.26
CA GLU A 18 -7.51 5.07 23.90
C GLU A 18 -7.31 6.60 23.89
N VAL A 19 -7.70 7.26 22.79
CA VAL A 19 -7.65 8.72 22.68
C VAL A 19 -8.67 9.37 23.60
N ALA A 20 -9.88 8.82 23.71
CA ALA A 20 -10.91 9.31 24.61
C ALA A 20 -10.48 9.20 26.10
N ASP A 21 -9.81 8.11 26.47
CA ASP A 21 -9.32 7.89 27.83
C ASP A 21 -8.22 8.90 28.19
N LYS A 22 -7.27 9.14 27.28
CA LYS A 22 -6.24 10.19 27.46
C LYS A 22 -6.85 11.59 27.59
N LEU A 23 -7.82 11.90 26.72
CA LEU A 23 -8.54 13.17 26.80
C LEU A 23 -9.29 13.30 28.13
N LYS A 24 -9.91 12.22 28.63
CA LYS A 24 -10.59 12.19 29.91
C LYS A 24 -9.64 12.49 31.06
N GLU A 25 -8.47 11.83 31.11
CA GLU A 25 -7.44 12.10 32.12
C GLU A 25 -6.97 13.55 32.09
N GLU A 26 -6.69 14.07 30.89
CA GLU A 26 -6.20 15.43 30.74
C GLU A 26 -7.26 16.47 31.13
N LEU A 27 -8.52 16.27 30.71
CA LEU A 27 -9.64 17.12 31.09
C LEU A 27 -9.90 17.07 32.60
N GLN A 28 -9.87 15.87 33.20
CA GLN A 28 -10.04 15.66 34.63
C GLN A 28 -9.01 16.42 35.45
N SER A 29 -7.74 16.45 35.02
CA SER A 29 -6.69 17.20 35.72
C SER A 29 -6.99 18.70 35.76
N ARG A 30 -7.56 19.26 34.69
CA ARG A 30 -7.86 20.69 34.58
C ARG A 30 -9.09 21.09 35.37
N VAL A 31 -10.12 20.24 35.40
CA VAL A 31 -11.36 20.52 36.14
C VAL A 31 -11.33 20.10 37.60
N HIS A 32 -10.28 19.39 38.03
CA HIS A 32 -10.09 18.98 39.42
C HIS A 32 -10.10 20.16 40.40
N VAL A 33 -9.51 21.30 40.00
CA VAL A 33 -9.49 22.53 40.82
C VAL A 33 -10.90 23.09 41.09
N ALA A 34 -11.86 22.78 40.22
CA ALA A 34 -13.25 23.18 40.36
C ALA A 34 -14.12 22.13 41.09
N GLY A 35 -13.53 21.01 41.53
CA GLY A 35 -14.25 19.92 42.20
C GLY A 35 -15.17 19.12 41.27
N LEU A 36 -14.94 19.17 39.95
CA LEU A 36 -15.75 18.46 38.96
C LEU A 36 -15.15 17.10 38.60
N GLU A 37 -16.02 16.11 38.40
CA GLU A 37 -15.66 14.77 37.93
C GLU A 37 -16.10 14.59 36.47
N VAL A 38 -15.18 14.13 35.63
CA VAL A 38 -15.42 13.84 34.21
C VAL A 38 -15.76 12.35 34.10
N CYS A 39 -17.04 12.03 33.94
CA CYS A 39 -17.45 10.63 33.80
C CYS A 39 -17.03 10.02 32.45
N GLU A 40 -17.14 10.80 31.37
CA GLU A 40 -16.92 10.32 30.01
C GLU A 40 -16.51 11.46 29.05
N VAL A 41 -15.66 11.13 28.08
CA VAL A 41 -15.32 12.00 26.96
C VAL A 41 -15.56 11.24 25.65
N ARG A 42 -16.20 11.90 24.69
CA ARG A 42 -16.44 11.36 23.33
C ARG A 42 -16.06 12.38 22.27
N ILE A 43 -15.39 11.90 21.23
CA ILE A 43 -15.16 12.67 20.01
C ILE A 43 -16.43 12.56 19.15
N THR A 44 -17.18 13.66 19.01
CA THR A 44 -18.45 13.67 18.28
C THR A 44 -18.29 13.94 16.78
N HIS A 45 -17.23 14.65 16.39
CA HIS A 45 -16.98 14.97 14.99
C HIS A 45 -15.48 14.97 14.72
N LEU A 46 -15.06 14.12 13.78
CA LEU A 46 -13.71 14.08 13.25
C LEU A 46 -13.82 14.19 11.73
N ALA A 47 -13.52 15.37 11.20
CA ALA A 47 -13.49 15.61 9.77
C ALA A 47 -12.19 16.31 9.40
N TYR A 48 -11.68 15.98 8.22
CA TYR A 48 -10.63 16.76 7.58
C TYR A 48 -11.21 18.08 7.06
N ALA A 49 -10.38 19.11 6.99
CA ALA A 49 -10.70 20.31 6.22
C ALA A 49 -10.94 19.91 4.75
N PRO A 50 -11.98 20.45 4.07
CA PRO A 50 -12.31 20.09 2.69
C PRO A 50 -11.11 20.20 1.72
N GLU A 51 -10.26 21.20 1.92
CA GLU A 51 -9.07 21.47 1.12
C GLU A 51 -8.01 20.37 1.25
N ILE A 52 -7.93 19.73 2.42
CA ILE A 52 -6.96 18.68 2.72
C ILE A 52 -7.49 17.29 2.37
N ALA A 53 -8.81 17.09 2.44
CA ALA A 53 -9.45 15.82 2.11
C ALA A 53 -9.18 15.37 0.67
N ALA A 54 -9.24 16.29 -0.30
CA ALA A 54 -8.98 15.97 -1.71
C ALA A 54 -7.51 15.57 -1.94
N ALA A 55 -6.56 16.33 -1.38
CA ALA A 55 -5.13 16.04 -1.50
C ALA A 55 -4.75 14.72 -0.81
N MET A 56 -5.33 14.45 0.37
CA MET A 56 -5.12 13.20 1.10
C MET A 56 -5.65 12.00 0.32
N LEU A 57 -6.86 12.10 -0.22
CA LEU A 57 -7.46 11.06 -1.05
C LEU A 57 -6.61 10.77 -2.30
N GLN A 58 -6.15 11.82 -2.99
CA GLN A 58 -5.28 11.67 -4.15
C GLN A 58 -3.98 10.95 -3.81
N ARG A 59 -3.35 11.29 -2.67
CA ARG A 59 -2.14 10.62 -2.19
C ARG A 59 -2.39 9.13 -1.88
N GLN A 60 -3.47 8.80 -1.20
CA GLN A 60 -3.83 7.42 -0.89
C GLN A 60 -4.10 6.60 -2.16
N GLN A 61 -4.79 7.18 -3.14
CA GLN A 61 -5.00 6.51 -4.42
C GLN A 61 -3.67 6.28 -5.17
N ALA A 62 -2.78 7.27 -5.18
CA ALA A 62 -1.45 7.11 -5.77
C ALA A 62 -0.66 5.97 -5.10
N GLU A 63 -0.70 5.91 -3.76
CA GLU A 63 -0.06 4.84 -2.99
C GLU A 63 -0.66 3.47 -3.29
N ALA A 64 -2.00 3.36 -3.34
CA ALA A 64 -2.69 2.13 -3.71
C ALA A 64 -2.35 1.67 -5.14
N ILE A 65 -2.26 2.61 -6.09
CA ILE A 65 -1.84 2.32 -7.47
C ILE A 65 -0.40 1.80 -7.49
N ILE A 66 0.51 2.43 -6.75
CA ILE A 66 1.92 1.99 -6.67
C ILE A 66 2.00 0.60 -6.04
N ALA A 67 1.27 0.34 -4.94
CA ALA A 67 1.23 -0.95 -4.29
C ALA A 67 0.69 -2.06 -5.21
N ALA A 68 -0.36 -1.77 -5.98
CA ALA A 68 -0.88 -2.68 -6.99
C ALA A 68 0.15 -2.96 -8.09
N ARG A 69 0.80 -1.91 -8.63
CA ARG A 69 1.85 -2.05 -9.65
C ARG A 69 3.04 -2.87 -9.14
N LYS A 70 3.44 -2.67 -7.89
CA LYS A 70 4.51 -3.45 -7.26
C LYS A 70 4.18 -4.94 -7.23
N LYS A 71 2.97 -5.31 -6.81
CA LYS A 71 2.51 -6.71 -6.82
C LYS A 71 2.51 -7.33 -8.22
N ILE A 72 2.10 -6.57 -9.24
CA ILE A 72 2.14 -7.03 -10.64
C ILE A 72 3.58 -7.33 -11.06
N VAL A 73 4.51 -6.43 -10.78
CA VAL A 73 5.92 -6.59 -11.14
C VAL A 73 6.54 -7.79 -10.41
N GLU A 74 6.26 -7.95 -9.11
CA GLU A 74 6.74 -9.11 -8.34
C GLU A 74 6.25 -10.44 -8.93
N GLY A 75 4.95 -10.52 -9.28
CA GLY A 75 4.40 -11.70 -9.95
C GLY A 75 5.02 -11.94 -11.33
N ALA A 76 5.22 -10.87 -12.11
CA ALA A 76 5.83 -10.95 -13.44
C ALA A 76 7.28 -11.46 -13.39
N VAL A 77 8.10 -10.93 -12.48
CA VAL A 77 9.49 -11.38 -12.30
C VAL A 77 9.52 -12.87 -11.93
N GLY A 78 8.66 -13.32 -11.02
CA GLY A 78 8.56 -14.73 -10.65
C GLY A 78 8.13 -15.63 -11.83
N MET A 79 7.17 -15.19 -12.65
CA MET A 79 6.76 -15.93 -13.85
C MET A 79 7.89 -16.04 -14.89
N VAL A 80 8.68 -14.99 -15.08
CA VAL A 80 9.84 -14.99 -15.98
C VAL A 80 10.94 -15.92 -15.48
N GLU A 81 11.24 -15.89 -14.18
CA GLU A 81 12.23 -16.77 -13.56
C GLU A 81 11.85 -18.25 -13.74
N MET A 82 10.60 -18.62 -13.46
CA MET A 82 10.11 -19.98 -13.66
C MET A 82 10.21 -20.44 -15.12
N ALA A 83 9.86 -19.56 -16.07
CA ALA A 83 9.93 -19.87 -17.49
C ALA A 83 11.37 -20.09 -17.97
N LEU A 84 12.31 -19.24 -17.56
CA LEU A 84 13.72 -19.37 -17.92
C LEU A 84 14.36 -20.62 -17.32
N ASN A 85 14.06 -20.93 -16.06
CA ASN A 85 14.55 -22.15 -15.41
C ASN A 85 14.03 -23.40 -16.13
N SER A 86 12.74 -23.44 -16.46
CA SER A 86 12.13 -24.56 -17.19
C SER A 86 12.75 -24.75 -18.58
N LEU A 87 13.02 -23.67 -19.33
CA LEU A 87 13.67 -23.75 -20.64
C LEU A 87 15.11 -24.27 -20.55
N ASN A 88 15.83 -23.89 -19.48
CA ASN A 88 17.20 -24.32 -19.24
C ASN A 88 17.27 -25.79 -18.80
N GLU A 89 16.38 -26.22 -17.91
CA GLU A 89 16.27 -27.62 -17.44
C GLU A 89 15.95 -28.60 -18.58
N ASN A 90 15.08 -28.19 -19.51
CA ASN A 90 14.72 -29.01 -20.66
C ASN A 90 15.72 -28.90 -21.83
N GLU A 91 16.85 -28.17 -21.65
CA GLU A 91 17.86 -27.88 -22.67
C GLU A 91 17.28 -27.36 -24.01
N ILE A 92 16.10 -26.72 -23.98
CA ILE A 92 15.37 -26.30 -25.19
C ILE A 92 16.12 -25.17 -25.91
N VAL A 93 16.78 -24.29 -25.15
CA VAL A 93 17.56 -23.16 -25.68
C VAL A 93 18.81 -22.93 -24.83
N LYS A 94 19.97 -22.75 -25.48
CA LYS A 94 21.16 -22.17 -24.84
C LYS A 94 21.11 -20.65 -24.92
N LEU A 95 20.83 -20.01 -23.78
CA LEU A 95 20.83 -18.56 -23.65
C LEU A 95 22.21 -18.12 -23.15
N ASP A 96 22.84 -17.21 -23.89
CA ASP A 96 23.93 -16.39 -23.35
C ASP A 96 23.33 -15.28 -22.47
N ASP A 97 24.17 -14.62 -21.66
CA ASP A 97 23.73 -13.60 -20.71
C ASP A 97 23.03 -12.41 -21.41
N GLU A 98 23.44 -12.08 -22.63
CA GLU A 98 22.87 -11.00 -23.43
C GLU A 98 21.45 -11.33 -23.94
N LYS A 99 21.24 -12.55 -24.49
CA LYS A 99 19.90 -13.03 -24.87
C LYS A 99 18.99 -13.21 -23.68
N LYS A 100 19.53 -13.64 -22.53
CA LYS A 100 18.76 -13.77 -21.30
C LYS A 100 18.23 -12.41 -20.85
N ALA A 101 19.07 -11.37 -20.84
CA ALA A 101 18.65 -10.00 -20.51
C ALA A 101 17.58 -9.48 -21.49
N ALA A 102 17.74 -9.72 -22.79
CA ALA A 102 16.75 -9.36 -23.80
C ALA A 102 15.40 -10.07 -23.60
N MET A 103 15.41 -11.38 -23.32
CA MET A 103 14.20 -12.15 -23.03
C MET A 103 13.49 -11.68 -21.77
N VAL A 104 14.22 -11.42 -20.68
CA VAL A 104 13.65 -10.89 -19.43
C VAL A 104 12.97 -9.55 -19.68
N SER A 105 13.65 -8.64 -20.39
CA SER A 105 13.08 -7.33 -20.75
C SER A 105 11.79 -7.48 -21.55
N ASN A 106 11.80 -8.31 -22.60
CA ASN A 106 10.63 -8.53 -23.44
C ASN A 106 9.47 -9.16 -22.66
N LEU A 107 9.73 -10.17 -21.84
CA LEU A 107 8.70 -10.82 -21.04
C LEU A 107 8.13 -9.89 -19.97
N LEU A 108 8.95 -9.08 -19.31
CA LEU A 108 8.46 -8.08 -18.35
C LEU A 108 7.59 -7.01 -19.02
N VAL A 109 7.96 -6.57 -20.24
CA VAL A 109 7.12 -5.65 -21.02
C VAL A 109 5.79 -6.30 -21.40
N VAL A 110 5.78 -7.59 -21.75
CA VAL A 110 4.56 -8.33 -22.08
C VAL A 110 3.67 -8.55 -20.85
N LEU A 111 4.24 -8.93 -19.72
CA LEU A 111 3.51 -9.30 -18.50
C LEU A 111 3.05 -8.08 -17.69
N CYS A 112 3.83 -6.99 -17.70
CA CYS A 112 3.49 -5.73 -17.02
C CYS A 112 2.84 -4.71 -17.96
N GLY A 113 2.83 -4.96 -19.27
CA GLY A 113 2.24 -4.10 -20.28
C GLY A 113 0.72 -4.18 -20.27
N ASN A 114 0.05 -3.03 -20.06
CA ASN A 114 -1.40 -2.93 -20.00
C ASN A 114 -2.08 -2.95 -21.40
N LYS A 115 -1.35 -3.36 -22.44
CA LYS A 115 -1.75 -3.36 -23.86
C LYS A 115 -1.13 -4.59 -24.51
N ASP A 116 -1.91 -5.30 -25.33
CA ASP A 116 -1.50 -6.50 -26.05
C ASP A 116 -0.08 -6.36 -26.61
N ALA A 117 0.83 -7.18 -26.10
CA ALA A 117 2.24 -7.07 -26.41
C ALA A 117 2.49 -7.39 -27.89
N GLN A 118 3.18 -6.49 -28.60
CA GLN A 118 3.65 -6.77 -29.96
C GLN A 118 5.08 -7.33 -29.89
N PRO A 119 5.34 -8.55 -30.42
CA PRO A 119 6.65 -9.15 -30.35
C PRO A 119 7.63 -8.37 -31.25
N VAL A 120 8.75 -7.94 -30.68
CA VAL A 120 9.90 -7.40 -31.43
C VAL A 120 10.81 -8.57 -31.80
N VAL A 121 10.98 -8.80 -33.10
CA VAL A 121 11.84 -9.87 -33.64
C VAL A 121 13.20 -9.27 -33.96
N ASN A 122 14.29 -9.79 -33.37
CA ASN A 122 15.67 -9.63 -33.84
C ASN A 122 16.47 -10.88 -33.47
#